data_AF-A0A0M0KAY3-F1
#
_entry.id   AF-A0A0M0KAY3-F1
#
_cell.length_a   1.000
_cell.length_b   1.000
_cell.length_c   1.000
_cell.angle_alpha   90.00
_cell.angle_beta   90.00
_cell.angle_gamma   90.00
#
_symmetry.space_group_name_H-M   'P 1'
#
loop_
_entity.id
_entity.type
_entity.pdbx_description
1 polymer ?
#
loop_
_entity_poly.entity_id
_entity_poly.type
_entity_poly.pdbx_seq_one_letter_code
_entity_poly.pdbx_strand_id
1 'polypeptide(L)'
;MFVSSKTVFGDGKAIRGGVPVCFPQFAARGAYQKHGFCRNSAEWTVVRTSTEPYPCVVLGLTDSPATKELWPFAFKLRYSVTLDSDASLSMSLAVMNSGDQPIEFTTALHTYLACADMGGVTVHGLSGLKYDDSVAGVEAAVQDGAPLALKGEVDRIYWETPRSLYVVEGERSIRMLKMGFPDAVVWNIGEAKASTLADLGSDEWKNYICLEAAAIGKPVVLVPSASWNGGQTLTVMPAKTALAECEKAAAEGSKASASEAAAAPPKVAKEAAMPNEKGAPAAEKKDGKPSPEEIEKMKAEKAAKPKEEKPKEVKVEPSADDKAAKEAAKAKEKLLKTVIKEGGKKGVEIEGAAEMGGLDFFCTTIESPEGDQALLLTAMQAMNADPDPLAEERKGCSGFVGKMIFSAGTAQLAIVAYVPKPESNKSSSKVDVTAWIQAVCAAVDGTVTNPKSDAPPQFINEGKPFECPHGGHFAEAVRASAPREIA
;
A
#
# COMPACT_ATOMS: atom_id res chain seq x y z
N MET A 1 5.79 18.91 10.66
CA MET A 1 4.87 19.53 9.69
C MET A 1 4.87 21.03 9.90
N PHE A 2 4.76 21.82 8.84
CA PHE A 2 4.58 23.27 8.96
C PHE A 2 3.08 23.61 8.96
N VAL A 3 2.71 24.61 9.77
CA VAL A 3 1.41 25.28 9.73
C VAL A 3 1.65 26.77 9.95
N SER A 4 1.05 27.61 9.10
CA SER A 4 1.14 29.07 9.20
C SER A 4 0.54 29.59 10.50
N SER A 5 1.24 30.52 11.16
CA SER A 5 0.74 31.26 12.33
C SER A 5 -0.47 32.15 12.01
N LYS A 6 -0.71 32.44 10.72
CA LYS A 6 -1.87 33.20 10.23
C LYS A 6 -2.97 32.33 9.61
N THR A 7 -2.87 30.99 9.65
CA THR A 7 -3.95 30.16 9.10
C THR A 7 -5.25 30.38 9.87
N VAL A 8 -6.36 30.57 9.15
CA VAL A 8 -7.69 30.68 9.76
C VAL A 8 -8.32 29.29 9.80
N PHE A 9 -8.65 28.83 11.00
CA PHE A 9 -9.44 27.60 11.20
C PHE A 9 -10.94 27.94 11.16
N GLY A 10 -11.72 27.18 10.40
CA GLY A 10 -13.18 27.35 10.29
C GLY A 10 -13.74 26.93 8.93
N ASP A 11 -15.06 26.84 8.86
CA ASP A 11 -15.78 26.26 7.72
C ASP A 11 -15.46 26.95 6.38
N GLY A 12 -15.30 26.14 5.32
CA GLY A 12 -14.97 26.63 3.99
C GLY A 12 -13.52 27.15 3.82
N LYS A 13 -12.71 27.25 4.88
CA LYS A 13 -11.32 27.71 4.80
C LYS A 13 -10.36 26.54 4.66
N ALA A 14 -9.51 26.60 3.63
CA ALA A 14 -8.40 25.67 3.48
C ALA A 14 -7.27 26.06 4.44
N ILE A 15 -6.79 25.11 5.25
CA ILE A 15 -5.70 25.34 6.19
C ILE A 15 -4.37 25.57 5.44
N ARG A 16 -3.64 26.62 5.78
CA ARG A 16 -2.29 26.93 5.26
C ARG A 16 -1.24 26.09 6.00
N GLY A 17 -1.21 24.80 5.71
CA GLY A 17 -0.24 23.86 6.28
C GLY A 17 -0.76 22.44 6.48
N GLY A 18 0.04 21.62 7.16
CA GLY A 18 -0.27 20.21 7.38
C GLY A 18 -0.20 19.40 6.09
N VAL A 19 -1.28 18.68 5.77
CA VAL A 19 -1.43 17.93 4.52
C VAL A 19 -2.86 18.13 3.96
N PRO A 20 -3.12 19.24 3.24
CA PRO A 20 -4.41 19.44 2.59
C PRO A 20 -4.66 18.40 1.49
N VAL A 21 -5.84 17.78 1.53
CA VAL A 21 -6.28 16.82 0.51
C VAL A 21 -6.82 17.56 -0.71
N CYS A 22 -6.11 17.49 -1.84
CA CYS A 22 -6.56 18.01 -3.12
C CYS A 22 -7.40 16.94 -3.84
N PHE A 23 -8.70 17.17 -4.02
CA PHE A 23 -9.63 16.27 -4.72
C PHE A 23 -10.92 17.02 -5.04
N PRO A 24 -11.55 16.83 -6.23
CA PRO A 24 -11.24 15.87 -7.30
C PRO A 24 -10.30 16.42 -8.40
N GLN A 25 -9.66 17.57 -8.15
CA GLN A 25 -8.75 18.20 -9.11
C GLN A 25 -7.47 18.66 -8.41
N PHE A 26 -6.32 18.51 -9.07
CA PHE A 26 -5.08 19.20 -8.68
C PHE A 26 -4.94 20.56 -9.37
N ALA A 27 -4.54 21.59 -8.60
CA ALA A 27 -4.40 22.96 -9.06
C ALA A 27 -5.61 23.42 -9.92
N ALA A 28 -5.37 24.23 -10.94
CA ALA A 28 -6.38 24.71 -11.89
C ALA A 28 -6.25 24.03 -13.27
N ARG A 29 -5.82 22.75 -13.31
CA ARG A 29 -5.59 21.98 -14.54
C ARG A 29 -6.86 21.27 -15.07
N GLY A 30 -8.04 21.84 -14.80
CA GLY A 30 -9.34 21.27 -15.20
C GLY A 30 -10.52 22.22 -14.90
N ALA A 31 -11.74 21.75 -15.11
CA ALA A 31 -12.97 22.57 -15.06
C ALA A 31 -13.47 22.93 -13.63
N TYR A 32 -12.89 22.34 -12.58
CA TYR A 32 -13.37 22.45 -11.20
C TYR A 32 -12.52 23.41 -10.35
N GLN A 33 -12.93 23.62 -9.09
CA GLN A 33 -12.24 24.50 -8.13
C GLN A 33 -10.73 24.20 -8.03
N LYS A 34 -9.90 25.23 -7.80
CA LYS A 34 -8.45 25.07 -7.63
C LYS A 34 -8.12 24.17 -6.41
N HIS A 35 -7.50 23.01 -6.67
CA HIS A 35 -7.28 21.88 -5.73
C HIS A 35 -8.57 21.18 -5.22
N GLY A 36 -9.70 21.36 -5.91
CA GLY A 36 -10.99 20.82 -5.51
C GLY A 36 -11.50 21.33 -4.16
N PHE A 37 -12.41 20.58 -3.53
CA PHE A 37 -13.19 21.03 -2.36
C PHE A 37 -12.87 20.29 -1.05
N CYS A 38 -12.18 19.14 -1.09
CA CYS A 38 -12.01 18.29 0.10
C CYS A 38 -11.30 18.99 1.27
N ARG A 39 -10.26 19.78 0.98
CA ARG A 39 -9.55 20.63 1.97
C ARG A 39 -10.35 21.82 2.52
N ASN A 40 -11.54 22.09 1.98
CA ASN A 40 -12.44 23.17 2.40
C ASN A 40 -13.72 22.63 3.09
N SER A 41 -13.94 21.31 3.09
CA SER A 41 -15.19 20.70 3.58
C SER A 41 -15.24 20.61 5.11
N ALA A 42 -16.38 21.01 5.69
CA ALA A 42 -16.73 20.75 7.08
C ALA A 42 -17.45 19.39 7.27
N GLU A 43 -17.73 18.65 6.18
CA GLU A 43 -18.47 17.38 6.19
C GLU A 43 -17.59 16.15 6.49
N TRP A 44 -16.31 16.33 6.83
CA TRP A 44 -15.42 15.24 7.25
C TRP A 44 -15.81 14.70 8.63
N THR A 45 -16.03 13.39 8.72
CA THR A 45 -16.43 12.68 9.94
C THR A 45 -15.36 11.70 10.40
N VAL A 46 -15.25 11.44 11.70
CA VAL A 46 -14.40 10.36 12.23
C VAL A 46 -15.12 9.03 12.01
N VAL A 47 -14.57 8.17 11.16
CA VAL A 47 -15.11 6.83 10.84
C VAL A 47 -14.58 5.78 11.81
N ARG A 48 -13.30 5.88 12.21
CA ARG A 48 -12.64 4.97 13.16
C ARG A 48 -11.47 5.67 13.83
N THR A 49 -11.17 5.27 15.06
CA THR A 49 -9.88 5.48 15.72
C THR A 49 -9.32 4.15 16.21
N SER A 50 -8.02 4.09 16.43
CA SER A 50 -7.35 3.04 17.21
C SER A 50 -6.16 3.64 17.97
N THR A 51 -5.78 3.03 19.08
CA THR A 51 -4.47 3.23 19.73
C THR A 51 -3.52 2.06 19.45
N GLU A 52 -4.06 0.91 19.04
CA GLU A 52 -3.36 -0.36 18.91
C GLU A 52 -3.37 -0.88 17.45
N PRO A 53 -2.29 -1.52 16.97
CA PRO A 53 -0.94 -1.54 17.56
C PRO A 53 -0.22 -0.18 17.45
N TYR A 54 -0.83 0.78 16.75
CA TYR A 54 -0.35 2.14 16.54
C TYR A 54 -1.52 3.14 16.59
N PRO A 55 -1.31 4.38 17.08
CA PRO A 55 -2.30 5.43 17.01
C PRO A 55 -2.73 5.70 15.56
N CYS A 56 -4.03 5.58 15.29
CA CYS A 56 -4.61 5.71 13.96
C CYS A 56 -5.98 6.43 14.02
N VAL A 57 -6.25 7.27 13.03
CA VAL A 57 -7.57 7.85 12.77
C VAL A 57 -7.93 7.68 11.30
N VAL A 58 -9.18 7.30 11.02
CA VAL A 58 -9.77 7.25 9.69
C VAL A 58 -10.87 8.29 9.63
N LEU A 59 -10.68 9.30 8.78
CA LEU A 59 -11.69 10.30 8.44
C LEU A 59 -12.45 9.87 7.19
N GLY A 60 -13.74 10.21 7.09
CA GLY A 60 -14.60 9.89 5.96
C GLY A 60 -15.34 11.12 5.44
N LEU A 61 -15.47 11.19 4.12
CA LEU A 61 -16.28 12.19 3.41
C LEU A 61 -17.03 11.46 2.28
N THR A 62 -18.30 11.79 2.04
CA THR A 62 -19.15 11.17 1.03
C THR A 62 -19.82 12.26 0.21
N ASP A 63 -20.36 11.89 -0.96
CA ASP A 63 -21.16 12.84 -1.75
C ASP A 63 -22.39 13.36 -1.00
N SER A 64 -22.67 14.65 -1.23
CA SER A 64 -23.73 15.45 -0.63
C SER A 64 -24.34 16.35 -1.71
N PRO A 65 -25.54 16.93 -1.52
CA PRO A 65 -26.12 17.84 -2.53
C PRO A 65 -25.18 19.01 -2.88
N ALA A 66 -24.54 19.61 -1.88
CA ALA A 66 -23.59 20.71 -2.07
C ALA A 66 -22.31 20.29 -2.80
N THR A 67 -21.73 19.11 -2.48
CA THR A 67 -20.55 18.63 -3.23
C THR A 67 -20.91 18.23 -4.67
N LYS A 68 -22.15 17.80 -4.93
CA LYS A 68 -22.66 17.52 -6.29
C LYS A 68 -22.87 18.76 -7.16
N GLU A 69 -23.09 19.93 -6.59
CA GLU A 69 -23.04 21.22 -7.31
C GLU A 69 -21.61 21.57 -7.75
N LEU A 70 -20.60 21.13 -7.01
CA LEU A 70 -19.18 21.36 -7.32
C LEU A 70 -18.58 20.28 -8.25
N TRP A 71 -19.04 19.04 -8.14
CA TRP A 71 -18.59 17.90 -8.95
C TRP A 71 -19.72 16.84 -9.00
N PRO A 72 -20.39 16.63 -10.15
CA PRO A 72 -21.72 16.01 -10.22
C PRO A 72 -21.72 14.46 -10.14
N PHE A 73 -20.91 13.89 -9.24
CA PHE A 73 -20.71 12.45 -9.10
C PHE A 73 -20.93 11.98 -7.66
N ALA A 74 -21.19 10.68 -7.49
CA ALA A 74 -21.28 10.05 -6.18
C ALA A 74 -19.94 9.37 -5.82
N PHE A 75 -19.45 9.63 -4.62
CA PHE A 75 -18.13 9.18 -4.18
C PHE A 75 -18.11 8.89 -2.67
N LYS A 76 -17.18 8.02 -2.25
CA LYS A 76 -16.80 7.86 -0.85
C LYS A 76 -15.28 7.97 -0.72
N LEU A 77 -14.85 8.90 0.12
CA LEU A 77 -13.46 9.09 0.51
C LEU A 77 -13.24 8.54 1.91
N ARG A 78 -12.09 7.91 2.12
CA ARG A 78 -11.53 7.67 3.45
C ARG A 78 -10.09 8.13 3.50
N TYR A 79 -9.75 8.94 4.49
CA TYR A 79 -8.40 9.45 4.72
C TYR A 79 -7.90 8.91 6.06
N SER A 80 -6.97 7.97 5.99
CA SER A 80 -6.36 7.31 7.15
C SER A 80 -5.03 7.97 7.49
N VAL A 81 -4.78 8.20 8.79
CA VAL A 81 -3.54 8.78 9.32
C VAL A 81 -3.07 7.90 10.48
N THR A 82 -1.83 7.40 10.41
CA THR A 82 -1.24 6.45 11.38
C THR A 82 0.15 6.91 11.82
N LEU A 83 0.42 6.80 13.12
CA LEU A 83 1.75 7.02 13.72
C LEU A 83 2.48 5.69 13.88
N ASP A 84 3.11 5.22 12.81
CA ASP A 84 3.71 3.86 12.74
C ASP A 84 4.92 3.67 13.66
N SER A 85 5.55 4.76 14.08
CA SER A 85 6.62 4.82 15.09
C SER A 85 6.94 6.28 15.44
N ASP A 86 7.79 6.50 16.45
CA ASP A 86 8.34 7.82 16.82
C ASP A 86 8.99 8.59 15.65
N ALA A 87 9.35 7.90 14.56
CA ALA A 87 9.99 8.46 13.38
C ALA A 87 9.15 8.35 12.08
N SER A 88 7.92 7.79 12.13
CA SER A 88 7.10 7.51 10.93
C SER A 88 5.65 7.95 11.03
N LEU A 89 5.17 8.64 9.99
CA LEU A 89 3.79 9.05 9.79
C LEU A 89 3.30 8.53 8.44
N SER A 90 2.36 7.59 8.44
CA SER A 90 1.70 7.09 7.22
C SER A 90 0.34 7.75 7.04
N MET A 91 0.04 8.11 5.79
CA MET A 91 -1.20 8.77 5.37
C MET A 91 -1.71 8.15 4.08
N SER A 92 -2.99 7.76 4.03
CA SER A 92 -3.58 7.07 2.88
C SER A 92 -4.95 7.66 2.54
N LEU A 93 -5.18 7.92 1.25
CA LEU A 93 -6.44 8.37 0.67
C LEU A 93 -7.03 7.25 -0.18
N ALA A 94 -8.15 6.69 0.28
CA ALA A 94 -8.99 5.80 -0.49
C ALA A 94 -10.12 6.59 -1.17
N VAL A 95 -10.39 6.29 -2.44
CA VAL A 95 -11.50 6.84 -3.23
C VAL A 95 -12.31 5.67 -3.78
N MET A 96 -13.61 5.62 -3.51
CA MET A 96 -14.55 4.68 -4.10
C MET A 96 -15.58 5.43 -4.95
N ASN A 97 -15.85 4.94 -6.15
CA ASN A 97 -17.00 5.37 -6.94
C ASN A 97 -18.28 4.72 -6.38
N SER A 98 -19.14 5.50 -5.73
CA SER A 98 -20.45 5.05 -5.21
C SER A 98 -21.63 5.33 -6.15
N GLY A 99 -21.35 5.84 -7.36
CA GLY A 99 -22.34 6.10 -8.40
C GLY A 99 -22.52 4.99 -9.42
N ASP A 100 -23.30 5.29 -10.45
CA ASP A 100 -23.64 4.45 -11.60
C ASP A 100 -22.89 4.85 -12.89
N GLN A 101 -22.24 6.01 -12.90
CA GLN A 101 -21.37 6.51 -13.97
C GLN A 101 -19.88 6.39 -13.60
N PRO A 102 -18.95 6.22 -14.56
CA PRO A 102 -17.52 6.35 -14.29
C PRO A 102 -17.16 7.75 -13.79
N ILE A 103 -16.18 7.84 -12.89
CA ILE A 103 -15.60 9.09 -12.40
C ILE A 103 -14.15 9.22 -12.86
N GLU A 104 -13.72 10.46 -13.13
CA GLU A 104 -12.34 10.82 -13.42
C GLU A 104 -11.91 11.95 -12.47
N PHE A 105 -10.71 11.85 -11.88
CA PHE A 105 -10.18 12.85 -10.96
C PHE A 105 -8.64 12.94 -11.00
N THR A 106 -8.11 14.09 -10.58
CA THR A 106 -6.69 14.24 -10.19
C THR A 106 -6.60 14.60 -8.72
N THR A 107 -5.55 14.15 -8.03
CA THR A 107 -5.48 14.29 -6.57
C THR A 107 -4.04 14.41 -6.06
N ALA A 108 -3.87 15.09 -4.93
CA ALA A 108 -2.59 15.20 -4.24
C ALA A 108 -2.78 15.32 -2.72
N LEU A 109 -1.80 14.82 -1.99
CA LEU A 109 -1.60 15.10 -0.57
C LEU A 109 -0.54 16.21 -0.45
N HIS A 110 -0.99 17.44 -0.21
CA HIS A 110 -0.21 18.68 -0.35
C HIS A 110 0.70 18.92 0.88
N THR A 111 1.64 18.03 1.12
CA THR A 111 2.38 17.92 2.39
C THR A 111 3.36 19.07 2.66
N TYR A 112 3.04 19.92 3.65
CA TYR A 112 3.91 21.00 4.15
C TYR A 112 4.92 20.45 5.18
N LEU A 113 6.13 20.13 4.72
CA LEU A 113 7.26 19.75 5.58
C LEU A 113 7.91 21.00 6.17
N ALA A 114 8.20 20.98 7.48
CA ALA A 114 8.86 22.09 8.17
C ALA A 114 10.39 21.95 8.13
N CYS A 115 11.06 23.04 7.80
CA CYS A 115 12.51 23.23 7.87
C CYS A 115 12.84 24.46 8.74
N ALA A 116 14.07 24.55 9.22
CA ALA A 116 14.60 25.75 9.87
C ALA A 116 14.89 26.85 8.84
N ASP A 117 15.59 26.52 7.75
CA ASP A 117 15.85 27.43 6.62
C ASP A 117 15.82 26.68 5.28
N MET A 118 14.83 27.02 4.45
CA MET A 118 14.67 26.53 3.08
C MET A 118 15.93 26.72 2.21
N GLY A 119 16.75 27.75 2.45
CA GLY A 119 18.01 27.98 1.73
C GLY A 119 19.05 26.87 1.96
N GLY A 120 18.94 26.10 3.03
CA GLY A 120 19.76 24.92 3.32
C GLY A 120 19.15 23.59 2.85
N VAL A 121 17.96 23.60 2.23
CA VAL A 121 17.21 22.39 1.87
C VAL A 121 17.53 21.92 0.45
N THR A 122 17.72 20.62 0.30
CA THR A 122 17.87 19.94 -1.00
C THR A 122 16.89 18.76 -1.15
N VAL A 123 16.38 18.55 -2.36
CA VAL A 123 15.46 17.43 -2.67
C VAL A 123 16.14 16.44 -3.63
N HIS A 124 16.18 15.17 -3.22
CA HIS A 124 16.86 14.07 -3.88
C HIS A 124 15.87 13.01 -4.39
N GLY A 125 16.30 12.20 -5.36
CA GLY A 125 15.45 11.25 -6.09
C GLY A 125 14.78 11.84 -7.34
N LEU A 126 15.09 13.11 -7.68
CA LEU A 126 14.53 13.84 -8.82
C LEU A 126 15.42 13.82 -10.09
N SER A 127 16.65 13.33 -9.97
CA SER A 127 17.68 13.34 -11.03
C SER A 127 17.20 12.64 -12.31
N GLY A 128 17.34 13.30 -13.46
CA GLY A 128 16.93 12.76 -14.77
C GLY A 128 15.42 12.72 -15.03
N LEU A 129 14.57 13.08 -14.06
CA LEU A 129 13.12 13.13 -14.24
C LEU A 129 12.69 14.35 -15.06
N LYS A 130 11.56 14.20 -15.75
CA LYS A 130 10.88 15.31 -16.43
C LYS A 130 10.05 16.12 -15.44
N TYR A 131 10.01 17.45 -15.61
CA TYR A 131 9.17 18.34 -14.83
C TYR A 131 8.61 19.53 -15.63
N ASP A 132 7.45 20.02 -15.21
CA ASP A 132 6.94 21.34 -15.56
C ASP A 132 7.34 22.33 -14.46
N ASP A 133 7.63 23.58 -14.79
CA ASP A 133 8.02 24.67 -13.89
C ASP A 133 7.12 25.90 -14.12
N SER A 134 6.17 26.12 -13.20
CA SER A 134 5.20 27.21 -13.27
C SER A 134 5.82 28.58 -12.98
N VAL A 135 7.05 28.64 -12.45
CA VAL A 135 7.77 29.89 -12.14
C VAL A 135 8.60 30.34 -13.35
N ALA A 136 9.29 29.38 -14.00
CA ALA A 136 10.04 29.62 -15.22
C ALA A 136 9.17 29.69 -16.49
N GLY A 137 7.95 29.13 -16.45
CA GLY A 137 7.07 29.02 -17.61
C GLY A 137 7.53 27.98 -18.62
N VAL A 138 8.08 26.85 -18.14
CA VAL A 138 8.68 25.80 -18.97
C VAL A 138 8.00 24.45 -18.68
N GLU A 139 7.63 23.72 -19.73
CA GLU A 139 7.07 22.36 -19.64
C GLU A 139 8.10 21.32 -20.05
N ALA A 140 8.01 20.10 -19.48
CA ALA A 140 8.86 18.94 -19.81
C ALA A 140 10.39 19.19 -19.78
N ALA A 141 10.88 20.08 -18.92
CA ALA A 141 12.30 20.22 -18.58
C ALA A 141 12.83 18.94 -17.89
N VAL A 142 14.15 18.79 -17.78
CA VAL A 142 14.79 17.61 -17.14
C VAL A 142 15.70 18.05 -16.00
N GLN A 143 15.66 17.35 -14.86
CA GLN A 143 16.55 17.65 -13.73
C GLN A 143 17.98 17.22 -14.03
N ASP A 144 18.91 18.16 -13.93
CA ASP A 144 20.29 18.16 -14.42
C ASP A 144 21.29 17.36 -13.57
N GLY A 145 20.92 16.12 -13.20
CA GLY A 145 21.80 15.22 -12.45
C GLY A 145 21.86 15.52 -10.94
N ALA A 146 21.93 16.81 -10.58
CA ALA A 146 22.01 17.32 -9.22
C ALA A 146 20.67 17.21 -8.44
N PRO A 147 20.71 17.21 -7.10
CA PRO A 147 19.52 17.41 -6.28
C PRO A 147 18.99 18.85 -6.43
N LEU A 148 17.68 19.01 -6.31
CA LEU A 148 17.04 20.33 -6.38
C LEU A 148 17.36 21.12 -5.10
N ALA A 149 18.22 22.14 -5.20
CA ALA A 149 18.43 23.13 -4.16
C ALA A 149 17.38 24.26 -4.27
N LEU A 150 16.67 24.55 -3.18
CA LEU A 150 15.58 25.53 -3.18
C LEU A 150 16.13 26.96 -3.11
N LYS A 151 15.69 27.83 -4.02
CA LYS A 151 16.14 29.24 -4.09
C LYS A 151 14.98 30.15 -4.52
N GLY A 152 14.37 30.83 -3.55
CA GLY A 152 13.20 31.67 -3.81
C GLY A 152 11.93 30.85 -4.06
N GLU A 153 11.09 31.31 -4.98
CA GLU A 153 9.88 30.58 -5.38
C GLU A 153 10.21 29.33 -6.19
N VAL A 154 9.51 28.23 -5.92
CA VAL A 154 9.55 26.98 -6.69
C VAL A 154 8.12 26.49 -6.86
N ASP A 155 7.73 26.11 -8.07
CA ASP A 155 6.43 25.50 -8.38
C ASP A 155 6.67 24.50 -9.50
N ARG A 156 7.01 23.26 -9.14
CA ARG A 156 7.45 22.22 -10.07
C ARG A 156 6.68 20.92 -9.91
N ILE A 157 6.13 20.42 -11.02
CA ILE A 157 5.47 19.11 -11.07
C ILE A 157 6.42 18.14 -11.76
N TYR A 158 6.90 17.13 -11.02
CA TYR A 158 7.74 16.05 -11.52
C TYR A 158 6.87 14.84 -11.90
N TRP A 159 7.08 14.34 -13.12
CA TRP A 159 6.26 13.30 -13.75
C TRP A 159 6.84 11.90 -13.52
N GLU A 160 5.97 10.91 -13.28
CA GLU A 160 6.33 9.47 -13.20
C GLU A 160 7.54 9.18 -12.29
N THR A 161 7.50 9.76 -11.10
CA THR A 161 8.59 9.79 -10.13
C THR A 161 8.83 8.45 -9.42
N PRO A 162 10.07 8.17 -8.95
CA PRO A 162 10.33 7.07 -8.04
C PRO A 162 9.47 7.14 -6.78
N ARG A 163 9.15 5.98 -6.20
CA ARG A 163 8.34 5.91 -4.97
C ARG A 163 8.99 6.67 -3.81
N SER A 164 10.30 6.53 -3.62
CA SER A 164 11.05 7.26 -2.58
C SER A 164 11.61 8.59 -3.10
N LEU A 165 11.33 9.68 -2.39
CA LEU A 165 11.95 10.99 -2.55
C LEU A 165 12.45 11.48 -1.18
N TYR A 166 13.50 12.29 -1.14
CA TYR A 166 14.16 12.67 0.11
C TYR A 166 14.37 14.18 0.20
N VAL A 167 13.97 14.78 1.32
CA VAL A 167 14.28 16.17 1.68
C VAL A 167 15.41 16.15 2.71
N VAL A 168 16.51 16.83 2.43
CA VAL A 168 17.71 16.88 3.28
C VAL A 168 17.96 18.30 3.76
N GLU A 169 18.17 18.46 5.07
CA GLU A 169 18.47 19.70 5.77
C GLU A 169 19.61 19.45 6.77
N GLY A 170 20.85 19.81 6.39
CA GLY A 170 22.04 19.53 7.19
C GLY A 170 22.21 18.03 7.47
N GLU A 171 22.28 17.65 8.75
CA GLU A 171 22.36 16.24 9.18
C GLU A 171 20.99 15.53 9.24
N ARG A 172 19.88 16.27 9.11
CA ARG A 172 18.51 15.74 9.16
C ARG A 172 17.98 15.47 7.75
N SER A 173 17.10 14.47 7.64
CA SER A 173 16.31 14.27 6.43
C SER A 173 14.91 13.73 6.72
N ILE A 174 14.02 13.88 5.74
CA ILE A 174 12.70 13.26 5.69
C ILE A 174 12.60 12.52 4.35
N ARG A 175 12.38 11.20 4.41
CA ARG A 175 12.02 10.38 3.25
C ARG A 175 10.50 10.39 3.10
N MET A 176 10.00 10.72 1.91
CA MET A 176 8.65 10.40 1.47
C MET A 176 8.70 9.10 0.66
N LEU A 177 7.96 8.08 1.10
CA LEU A 177 7.68 6.88 0.32
C LEU A 177 6.24 6.93 -0.20
N LYS A 178 6.04 7.00 -1.51
CA LYS A 178 4.73 7.04 -2.18
C LYS A 178 4.17 5.65 -2.50
N MET A 179 2.84 5.56 -2.55
CA MET A 179 2.02 4.46 -3.06
C MET A 179 0.84 5.05 -3.85
N GLY A 180 0.46 4.44 -4.98
CA GLY A 180 -0.67 4.88 -5.82
C GLY A 180 -0.54 6.25 -6.51
N PHE A 181 0.38 7.10 -6.04
CA PHE A 181 0.74 8.41 -6.57
C PHE A 181 1.99 8.31 -7.48
N PRO A 182 1.85 8.42 -8.82
CA PRO A 182 2.99 8.41 -9.74
C PRO A 182 3.80 9.71 -9.71
N ASP A 183 3.14 10.84 -9.51
CA ASP A 183 3.73 12.17 -9.65
C ASP A 183 4.16 12.73 -8.28
N ALA A 184 5.00 13.76 -8.32
CA ALA A 184 5.33 14.54 -7.13
C ALA A 184 5.43 16.02 -7.45
N VAL A 185 5.03 16.89 -6.51
CA VAL A 185 5.16 18.34 -6.66
C VAL A 185 6.20 18.83 -5.66
N VAL A 186 7.10 19.72 -6.08
CA VAL A 186 7.94 20.51 -5.18
C VAL A 186 7.49 21.96 -5.26
N TRP A 187 7.05 22.51 -4.13
CA TRP A 187 6.53 23.88 -4.07
C TRP A 187 7.03 24.66 -2.84
N ASN A 188 7.40 25.92 -3.08
CA ASN A 188 7.51 26.97 -2.07
C ASN A 188 7.14 28.31 -2.71
N ILE A 189 6.36 29.13 -2.00
CA ILE A 189 5.82 30.39 -2.52
C ILE A 189 6.86 31.50 -2.79
N GLY A 190 8.02 31.45 -2.14
CA GLY A 190 9.03 32.51 -2.18
C GLY A 190 8.60 33.85 -1.54
N GLU A 191 9.59 34.71 -1.27
CA GLU A 191 9.40 35.96 -0.51
C GLU A 191 8.35 36.90 -1.12
N ALA A 192 8.43 37.12 -2.43
CA ALA A 192 7.59 38.09 -3.13
C ALA A 192 6.10 37.74 -2.99
N LYS A 193 5.71 36.48 -3.20
CA LYS A 193 4.31 36.02 -3.09
C LYS A 193 3.91 35.69 -1.65
N ALA A 194 4.83 35.33 -0.75
CA ALA A 194 4.52 35.20 0.68
C ALA A 194 3.92 36.49 1.25
N SER A 195 4.47 37.65 0.86
CA SER A 195 3.99 38.96 1.29
C SER A 195 2.54 39.29 0.87
N THR A 196 1.99 38.60 -0.14
CA THR A 196 0.63 38.85 -0.67
C THR A 196 -0.44 37.96 -0.04
N LEU A 197 -0.05 36.91 0.69
CA LEU A 197 -1.01 36.01 1.35
C LEU A 197 -1.37 36.49 2.76
N ALA A 198 -2.65 36.82 2.95
CA ALA A 198 -3.19 37.14 4.27
C ALA A 198 -3.13 35.97 5.26
N ASP A 199 -3.12 34.72 4.77
CA ASP A 199 -3.11 33.48 5.56
C ASP A 199 -1.70 32.92 5.82
N LEU A 200 -0.63 33.68 5.51
CA LEU A 200 0.78 33.28 5.70
C LEU A 200 1.60 34.40 6.38
N GLY A 201 2.55 34.05 7.25
CA GLY A 201 3.56 34.98 7.76
C GLY A 201 4.52 35.44 6.65
N SER A 202 4.96 36.71 6.70
CA SER A 202 5.81 37.32 5.66
C SER A 202 7.12 36.56 5.41
N ASP A 203 7.66 35.94 6.46
CA ASP A 203 8.93 35.24 6.46
C ASP A 203 8.78 33.72 6.54
N GLU A 204 7.56 33.21 6.79
CA GLU A 204 7.30 31.78 7.02
C GLU A 204 7.60 30.90 5.80
N TRP A 205 7.70 31.49 4.60
CA TRP A 205 8.19 30.80 3.40
C TRP A 205 9.60 30.22 3.59
N LYS A 206 10.42 30.79 4.49
CA LYS A 206 11.75 30.28 4.83
C LYS A 206 11.69 28.99 5.65
N ASN A 207 10.53 28.64 6.23
CA ASN A 207 10.40 27.55 7.21
C ASN A 207 9.60 26.33 6.71
N TYR A 208 9.33 26.24 5.40
CA TYR A 208 8.73 25.03 4.82
C TYR A 208 9.16 24.71 3.39
N ILE A 209 8.96 23.45 3.02
CA ILE A 209 8.88 22.96 1.64
C ILE A 209 7.59 22.14 1.52
N CYS A 210 6.83 22.34 0.45
CA CYS A 210 5.84 21.34 0.03
C CYS A 210 6.53 20.30 -0.85
N LEU A 211 6.50 19.04 -0.43
CA LEU A 211 6.80 17.89 -1.25
C LEU A 211 5.54 17.04 -1.28
N GLU A 212 4.80 17.08 -2.38
CA GLU A 212 3.45 16.51 -2.47
C GLU A 212 3.48 15.14 -3.16
N ALA A 213 2.71 14.18 -2.64
CA ALA A 213 2.44 12.92 -3.34
C ALA A 213 1.19 13.09 -4.20
N ALA A 214 1.29 12.89 -5.51
CA ALA A 214 0.24 13.30 -6.45
C ALA A 214 -0.04 12.32 -7.61
N ALA A 215 -1.23 12.46 -8.19
CA ALA A 215 -1.70 11.78 -9.39
C ALA A 215 -2.36 12.87 -10.28
N ILE A 216 -1.59 13.35 -11.25
CA ILE A 216 -1.88 14.57 -12.02
C ILE A 216 -1.77 14.30 -13.53
N GLY A 217 -0.66 13.71 -13.98
CA GLY A 217 -0.31 13.61 -15.40
C GLY A 217 -1.17 12.58 -16.15
N LYS A 218 -1.65 11.57 -15.42
CA LYS A 218 -2.67 10.62 -15.85
C LYS A 218 -3.79 10.65 -14.81
N PRO A 219 -4.97 11.24 -15.12
CA PRO A 219 -6.12 11.22 -14.22
C PRO A 219 -6.51 9.79 -13.82
N VAL A 220 -7.00 9.65 -12.59
CA VAL A 220 -7.49 8.37 -12.08
C VAL A 220 -8.93 8.19 -12.53
N VAL A 221 -9.19 7.12 -13.28
CA VAL A 221 -10.53 6.74 -13.74
C VAL A 221 -11.04 5.55 -12.93
N LEU A 222 -12.24 5.68 -12.35
CA LEU A 222 -12.92 4.60 -11.63
C LEU A 222 -14.31 4.35 -12.22
N VAL A 223 -14.54 3.13 -12.72
CA VAL A 223 -15.87 2.62 -13.07
C VAL A 223 -16.75 2.47 -11.82
N PRO A 224 -18.08 2.37 -11.95
CA PRO A 224 -19.00 2.16 -10.82
C PRO A 224 -18.56 1.06 -9.86
N SER A 225 -18.65 1.32 -8.54
CA SER A 225 -18.19 0.44 -7.45
C SER A 225 -16.69 0.11 -7.42
N ALA A 226 -15.85 0.64 -8.32
CA ALA A 226 -14.40 0.49 -8.23
C ALA A 226 -13.79 1.48 -7.21
N SER A 227 -12.60 1.13 -6.71
CA SER A 227 -11.85 1.94 -5.74
C SER A 227 -10.39 2.11 -6.15
N TRP A 228 -9.82 3.27 -5.83
CA TRP A 228 -8.39 3.58 -5.92
C TRP A 228 -7.85 3.91 -4.52
N ASN A 229 -6.57 3.64 -4.29
CA ASN A 229 -5.88 4.00 -3.06
C ASN A 229 -4.51 4.61 -3.40
N GLY A 230 -4.21 5.77 -2.82
CA GLY A 230 -2.88 6.38 -2.85
C GLY A 230 -2.47 6.82 -1.46
N GLY A 231 -1.19 6.73 -1.14
CA GLY A 231 -0.67 7.09 0.18
C GLY A 231 0.78 7.55 0.16
N GLN A 232 1.20 8.14 1.28
CA GLN A 232 2.59 8.48 1.55
C GLN A 232 2.96 8.04 2.97
N THR A 233 4.19 7.60 3.15
CA THR A 233 4.82 7.45 4.48
C THR A 233 5.97 8.45 4.58
N LEU A 234 5.96 9.28 5.62
CA LEU A 234 7.02 10.23 5.95
C LEU A 234 7.89 9.63 7.05
N THR A 235 9.15 9.32 6.75
CA THR A 235 10.12 8.80 7.73
C THR A 235 11.19 9.85 8.02
N VAL A 236 11.41 10.23 9.29
CA VAL A 236 12.54 11.06 9.70
C VAL A 236 13.78 10.18 9.87
N MET A 237 14.92 10.57 9.28
CA MET A 237 16.15 9.79 9.32
C MET A 237 17.42 10.65 9.19
N PRO A 238 18.61 10.16 9.56
CA PRO A 238 19.87 10.86 9.34
C PRO A 238 20.13 11.06 7.83
N ALA A 239 20.61 12.25 7.46
CA ALA A 239 20.86 12.62 6.06
C ALA A 239 21.79 11.63 5.34
N LYS A 240 22.84 11.14 6.02
CA LYS A 240 23.75 10.11 5.48
C LYS A 240 23.02 8.83 5.06
N THR A 241 21.97 8.42 5.78
CA THR A 241 21.17 7.23 5.45
C THR A 241 20.27 7.50 4.24
N ALA A 242 19.60 8.66 4.21
CA ALA A 242 18.76 9.05 3.08
C ALA A 242 19.54 9.19 1.76
N LEU A 243 20.75 9.77 1.80
CA LEU A 243 21.63 9.87 0.65
C LEU A 243 22.04 8.49 0.13
N ALA A 244 22.46 7.57 1.02
CA ALA A 244 22.83 6.20 0.64
C ALA A 244 21.64 5.38 0.07
N GLU A 245 20.42 5.55 0.60
CA GLU A 245 19.22 4.96 0.01
C GLU A 245 18.91 5.54 -1.37
N CYS A 246 19.09 6.85 -1.56
CA CYS A 246 18.87 7.53 -2.84
C CYS A 246 19.89 7.09 -3.91
N GLU A 247 21.18 6.98 -3.56
CA GLU A 247 22.24 6.46 -4.44
C GLU A 247 21.94 5.03 -4.89
N LYS A 248 21.53 4.15 -3.95
CA LYS A 248 21.13 2.76 -4.26
C LYS A 248 19.93 2.72 -5.21
N ALA A 249 18.88 3.51 -4.94
CA ALA A 249 17.69 3.56 -5.78
C ALA A 249 17.99 4.06 -7.20
N ALA A 250 18.88 5.04 -7.36
CA ALA A 250 19.32 5.51 -8.68
C ALA A 250 20.11 4.43 -9.46
N ALA A 251 21.00 3.70 -8.77
CA ALA A 251 21.76 2.60 -9.36
C ALA A 251 20.91 1.37 -9.75
N GLU A 252 19.76 1.19 -9.10
CA GLU A 252 18.76 0.17 -9.43
C GLU A 252 17.86 0.63 -10.60
N GLY A 253 17.34 1.85 -10.56
CA GLY A 253 16.49 2.42 -11.62
C GLY A 253 17.20 2.57 -12.97
N SER A 254 18.49 2.94 -12.98
CA SER A 254 19.31 3.05 -14.20
C SER A 254 19.37 1.72 -14.98
N LYS A 255 19.44 0.59 -14.27
CA LYS A 255 19.46 -0.76 -14.88
C LYS A 255 18.12 -1.17 -15.48
N ALA A 256 17.01 -0.67 -14.94
CA ALA A 256 15.67 -0.91 -15.47
C ALA A 256 15.41 -0.08 -16.75
N SER A 257 15.68 1.23 -16.68
CA SER A 257 15.47 2.18 -17.79
C SER A 257 16.15 1.74 -19.10
N ALA A 258 17.40 1.27 -19.02
CA ALA A 258 18.15 0.76 -20.17
C ALA A 258 17.51 -0.48 -20.84
N SER A 259 16.53 -1.14 -20.20
CA SER A 259 15.81 -2.28 -20.76
C SER A 259 14.45 -1.93 -21.40
N GLU A 260 13.85 -0.77 -21.13
CA GLU A 260 12.48 -0.46 -21.59
C GLU A 260 12.44 0.25 -22.95
N ALA A 261 13.51 0.95 -23.34
CA ALA A 261 13.56 1.75 -24.58
C ALA A 261 13.53 0.95 -25.91
N ALA A 262 13.26 -0.37 -25.87
CA ALA A 262 13.40 -1.29 -26.99
C ALA A 262 12.09 -1.94 -27.49
N ALA A 263 10.94 -1.71 -26.84
CA ALA A 263 9.68 -2.40 -27.15
C ALA A 263 8.55 -1.44 -27.60
N ALA A 264 7.89 -1.76 -28.71
CA ALA A 264 6.73 -1.03 -29.25
C ALA A 264 5.47 -1.91 -29.24
N PRO A 265 4.27 -1.37 -28.91
CA PRO A 265 3.09 -2.19 -28.63
C PRO A 265 2.24 -2.55 -29.88
N PRO A 266 1.79 -3.82 -30.02
CA PRO A 266 0.73 -4.21 -30.95
C PRO A 266 -0.69 -3.98 -30.37
N LYS A 267 -1.73 -4.27 -31.17
CA LYS A 267 -3.12 -3.80 -30.95
C LYS A 267 -4.07 -4.88 -30.38
N VAL A 268 -5.10 -4.42 -29.67
CA VAL A 268 -6.18 -5.23 -29.06
C VAL A 268 -7.26 -5.60 -30.08
N ALA A 269 -7.92 -6.75 -29.87
CA ALA A 269 -9.19 -7.12 -30.52
C ALA A 269 -10.21 -7.64 -29.46
N LYS A 270 -11.51 -7.51 -29.78
CA LYS A 270 -12.66 -8.05 -29.02
C LYS A 270 -13.19 -9.34 -29.68
N GLU A 271 -14.30 -10.02 -29.34
CA GLU A 271 -15.43 -9.94 -28.37
C GLU A 271 -15.88 -11.44 -28.16
N ALA A 272 -16.92 -11.94 -27.47
CA ALA A 272 -18.16 -11.42 -26.86
C ALA A 272 -18.54 -12.22 -25.57
N ALA A 273 -19.77 -12.74 -25.39
CA ALA A 273 -20.27 -13.17 -24.06
C ALA A 273 -21.44 -14.21 -24.01
N MET A 274 -21.61 -14.84 -22.82
CA MET A 274 -22.85 -15.45 -22.23
C MET A 274 -23.41 -16.77 -22.86
N PRO A 275 -24.36 -17.54 -22.23
CA PRO A 275 -25.24 -17.23 -21.07
C PRO A 275 -25.49 -18.32 -19.96
N ASN A 276 -25.59 -17.85 -18.70
CA ASN A 276 -26.68 -17.98 -17.70
C ASN A 276 -27.62 -19.22 -17.57
N GLU A 277 -27.83 -19.75 -16.34
CA GLU A 277 -29.07 -20.45 -15.92
C GLU A 277 -29.38 -20.35 -14.38
N LYS A 278 -30.48 -20.97 -13.89
CA LYS A 278 -31.15 -20.78 -12.56
C LYS A 278 -31.23 -22.12 -11.77
N GLY A 279 -31.46 -22.23 -10.45
CA GLY A 279 -31.55 -21.27 -9.33
C GLY A 279 -32.35 -21.81 -8.11
N ALA A 280 -32.02 -21.35 -6.88
CA ALA A 280 -32.76 -21.51 -5.58
C ALA A 280 -32.87 -22.93 -4.93
N PRO A 281 -33.23 -23.08 -3.63
CA PRO A 281 -33.37 -22.11 -2.53
C PRO A 281 -32.47 -22.42 -1.28
N ALA A 282 -32.67 -21.67 -0.17
CA ALA A 282 -31.76 -21.57 0.99
C ALA A 282 -32.06 -22.47 2.21
N ALA A 283 -31.13 -22.51 3.18
CA ALA A 283 -31.36 -22.91 4.58
C ALA A 283 -30.45 -22.09 5.54
N GLU A 284 -30.98 -21.63 6.68
CA GLU A 284 -30.25 -20.82 7.66
C GLU A 284 -29.52 -21.66 8.73
N LYS A 285 -28.36 -21.18 9.21
CA LYS A 285 -27.83 -21.48 10.55
C LYS A 285 -27.17 -20.24 11.16
N LYS A 286 -27.09 -20.21 12.49
CA LYS A 286 -26.60 -19.09 13.31
C LYS A 286 -25.13 -19.27 13.68
N ASP A 287 -24.37 -18.19 13.65
CA ASP A 287 -23.05 -18.11 14.27
C ASP A 287 -23.16 -18.12 15.81
N GLY A 288 -22.21 -18.80 16.46
CA GLY A 288 -22.08 -18.86 17.91
C GLY A 288 -20.64 -18.57 18.32
N LYS A 289 -20.42 -17.42 18.97
CA LYS A 289 -19.11 -17.06 19.54
C LYS A 289 -18.93 -17.77 20.89
N PRO A 290 -17.78 -18.42 21.17
CA PRO A 290 -17.58 -19.16 22.42
C PRO A 290 -17.61 -18.27 23.65
N SER A 291 -17.97 -18.86 24.78
CA SER A 291 -18.17 -18.17 26.07
C SER A 291 -16.86 -17.97 26.84
N PRO A 292 -16.81 -17.02 27.80
CA PRO A 292 -15.65 -16.83 28.68
C PRO A 292 -15.25 -18.09 29.47
N GLU A 293 -16.21 -18.95 29.81
CA GLU A 293 -15.97 -20.18 30.59
C GLU A 293 -15.21 -21.24 29.77
N GLU A 294 -15.43 -21.28 28.45
CA GLU A 294 -14.74 -22.20 27.54
C GLU A 294 -13.25 -21.83 27.41
N ILE A 295 -12.96 -20.53 27.37
CA ILE A 295 -11.59 -19.98 27.32
C ILE A 295 -10.80 -20.30 28.60
N GLU A 296 -11.44 -20.30 29.76
CA GLU A 296 -10.80 -20.68 31.03
C GLU A 296 -10.51 -22.19 31.08
N LYS A 297 -11.44 -23.02 30.60
CA LYS A 297 -11.27 -24.47 30.51
C LYS A 297 -10.10 -24.88 29.62
N MET A 298 -9.92 -24.22 28.47
CA MET A 298 -8.79 -24.44 27.55
C MET A 298 -7.42 -24.07 28.14
N LYS A 299 -7.36 -23.18 29.15
CA LYS A 299 -6.10 -22.86 29.86
C LYS A 299 -5.66 -24.00 30.79
N ALA A 300 -6.60 -24.79 31.33
CA ALA A 300 -6.28 -25.85 32.28
C ALA A 300 -5.60 -27.08 31.64
N GLU A 301 -6.03 -27.52 30.46
CA GLU A 301 -5.45 -28.72 29.80
C GLU A 301 -3.99 -28.54 29.38
N LYS A 302 -3.53 -27.30 29.22
CA LYS A 302 -2.15 -26.99 28.80
C LYS A 302 -1.09 -27.26 29.89
N ALA A 303 -1.52 -27.59 31.12
CA ALA A 303 -0.65 -27.72 32.29
C ALA A 303 -0.10 -29.13 32.57
N ALA A 304 -0.51 -30.17 31.83
CA ALA A 304 -0.19 -31.57 32.18
C ALA A 304 0.33 -32.43 31.02
N LYS A 305 1.65 -32.67 30.98
CA LYS A 305 2.26 -33.88 30.37
C LYS A 305 3.45 -34.39 31.22
N PRO A 306 3.69 -35.72 31.30
CA PRO A 306 4.77 -36.29 32.11
C PRO A 306 6.17 -36.13 31.48
N LYS A 307 7.21 -36.44 32.26
CA LYS A 307 8.57 -36.67 31.76
C LYS A 307 8.73 -38.15 31.40
N GLU A 308 9.20 -38.45 30.19
CA GLU A 308 9.76 -39.76 29.84
C GLU A 308 11.29 -39.76 29.98
N GLU A 309 11.86 -40.92 30.26
CA GLU A 309 13.29 -41.13 30.43
C GLU A 309 14.00 -41.39 29.10
N LYS A 310 15.29 -41.06 29.02
CA LYS A 310 16.12 -41.32 27.83
C LYS A 310 16.89 -42.64 27.97
N PRO A 311 16.80 -43.56 26.99
CA PRO A 311 17.83 -44.56 26.77
C PRO A 311 19.19 -43.91 26.49
N LYS A 312 20.28 -44.61 26.82
CA LYS A 312 21.64 -44.21 26.45
C LYS A 312 22.00 -44.86 25.12
N GLU A 313 22.46 -44.07 24.16
CA GLU A 313 23.10 -44.58 22.94
C GLU A 313 24.43 -43.88 22.66
N VAL A 314 25.24 -44.49 21.79
CA VAL A 314 26.69 -44.30 21.73
C VAL A 314 27.08 -43.05 20.95
N LYS A 315 28.12 -42.34 21.41
CA LYS A 315 28.76 -41.27 20.64
C LYS A 315 29.40 -41.82 19.37
N VAL A 316 28.88 -41.41 18.23
CA VAL A 316 29.65 -41.24 16.98
C VAL A 316 29.67 -39.75 16.69
N GLU A 317 30.81 -39.22 16.23
CA GLU A 317 30.91 -37.79 15.88
C GLU A 317 30.25 -37.57 14.50
N PRO A 318 29.35 -36.58 14.35
CA PRO A 318 28.61 -36.37 13.11
C PRO A 318 29.53 -35.86 12.00
N SER A 319 29.28 -36.29 10.75
CA SER A 319 30.08 -35.85 9.61
C SER A 319 29.88 -34.36 9.29
N ALA A 320 30.77 -33.81 8.46
CA ALA A 320 30.61 -32.45 7.95
C ALA A 320 29.28 -32.27 7.19
N ASP A 321 28.86 -33.30 6.44
CA ASP A 321 27.62 -33.31 5.66
C ASP A 321 26.38 -33.41 6.56
N ASP A 322 26.40 -34.23 7.62
CA ASP A 322 25.35 -34.28 8.64
C ASP A 322 25.16 -32.91 9.30
N LYS A 323 26.28 -32.22 9.59
CA LYS A 323 26.25 -30.89 10.19
C LYS A 323 25.68 -29.85 9.21
N ALA A 324 26.12 -29.85 7.96
CA ALA A 324 25.62 -28.96 6.91
C ALA A 324 24.13 -29.16 6.64
N ALA A 325 23.66 -30.41 6.52
CA ALA A 325 22.25 -30.74 6.35
C ALA A 325 21.40 -30.26 7.54
N LYS A 326 21.91 -30.40 8.77
CA LYS A 326 21.24 -29.96 10.00
C LYS A 326 21.20 -28.44 10.15
N GLU A 327 22.22 -27.73 9.70
CA GLU A 327 22.23 -26.26 9.64
C GLU A 327 21.31 -25.72 8.54
N ALA A 328 21.27 -26.36 7.36
CA ALA A 328 20.33 -26.04 6.29
C ALA A 328 18.85 -26.29 6.69
N ALA A 329 18.56 -27.42 7.35
CA ALA A 329 17.23 -27.70 7.87
C ALA A 329 16.78 -26.64 8.89
N LYS A 330 17.67 -26.24 9.81
CA LYS A 330 17.43 -25.17 10.79
C LYS A 330 17.24 -23.80 10.13
N ALA A 331 17.95 -23.52 9.04
CA ALA A 331 17.75 -22.30 8.26
C ALA A 331 16.37 -22.28 7.59
N LYS A 332 15.94 -23.40 6.98
CA LYS A 332 14.60 -23.54 6.38
C LYS A 332 13.48 -23.44 7.42
N GLU A 333 13.65 -24.03 8.60
CA GLU A 333 12.71 -23.90 9.73
C GLU A 333 12.59 -22.43 10.21
N LYS A 334 13.72 -21.71 10.29
CA LYS A 334 13.73 -20.28 10.64
C LYS A 334 13.02 -19.44 9.58
N LEU A 335 13.31 -19.68 8.30
CA LEU A 335 12.69 -18.96 7.18
C LEU A 335 11.17 -19.14 7.17
N LEU A 336 10.70 -20.38 7.34
CA LEU A 336 9.27 -20.72 7.41
C LEU A 336 8.55 -19.95 8.54
N LYS A 337 9.18 -19.79 9.71
CA LYS A 337 8.63 -19.00 10.81
C LYS A 337 8.59 -17.49 10.52
N THR A 338 9.57 -16.96 9.78
CA THR A 338 9.53 -15.56 9.28
C THR A 338 8.36 -15.37 8.32
N VAL A 339 8.24 -16.24 7.32
CA VAL A 339 7.16 -16.24 6.31
C VAL A 339 5.77 -16.28 6.95
N ILE A 340 5.58 -17.17 7.92
CA ILE A 340 4.34 -17.28 8.69
C ILE A 340 4.07 -16.02 9.53
N LYS A 341 5.09 -15.43 10.17
CA LYS A 341 4.90 -14.20 10.96
C LYS A 341 4.62 -12.98 10.07
N GLU A 342 5.22 -12.89 8.89
CA GLU A 342 4.94 -11.85 7.90
C GLU A 342 3.50 -11.98 7.37
N GLY A 343 3.12 -13.16 6.86
CA GLY A 343 1.75 -13.46 6.41
C GLY A 343 0.71 -13.23 7.49
N GLY A 344 0.98 -13.66 8.73
CA GLY A 344 0.09 -13.43 9.87
C GLY A 344 -0.12 -11.95 10.19
N LYS A 345 0.93 -11.10 10.10
CA LYS A 345 0.80 -9.64 10.26
C LYS A 345 0.04 -9.00 9.09
N LYS A 346 0.40 -9.37 7.86
CA LYS A 346 -0.24 -8.89 6.62
C LYS A 346 -1.72 -9.27 6.56
N GLY A 347 -2.12 -10.38 7.18
CA GLY A 347 -3.53 -10.71 7.39
C GLY A 347 -4.27 -9.62 8.17
N VAL A 348 -3.75 -9.19 9.33
CA VAL A 348 -4.40 -8.14 10.15
C VAL A 348 -4.39 -6.78 9.43
N GLU A 349 -3.35 -6.48 8.64
CA GLU A 349 -3.34 -5.30 7.76
C GLU A 349 -4.45 -5.36 6.69
N ILE A 350 -4.67 -6.51 6.04
CA ILE A 350 -5.67 -6.70 4.98
C ILE A 350 -7.10 -6.74 5.56
N GLU A 351 -7.30 -7.39 6.70
CA GLU A 351 -8.57 -7.34 7.45
C GLU A 351 -8.90 -5.88 7.80
N GLY A 352 -7.95 -5.17 8.42
CA GLY A 352 -8.09 -3.75 8.74
C GLY A 352 -8.40 -2.92 7.49
N ALA A 353 -7.72 -3.16 6.37
CA ALA A 353 -7.99 -2.46 5.10
C ALA A 353 -9.35 -2.83 4.47
N ALA A 354 -9.87 -4.03 4.71
CA ALA A 354 -11.21 -4.41 4.26
C ALA A 354 -12.30 -3.76 5.10
N GLU A 355 -12.21 -3.79 6.43
CA GLU A 355 -13.11 -3.04 7.32
C GLU A 355 -13.04 -1.52 7.06
N MET A 356 -11.83 -0.98 7.05
CA MET A 356 -11.55 0.44 6.88
C MET A 356 -11.63 0.92 5.42
N GLY A 357 -11.78 0.04 4.44
CA GLY A 357 -11.92 0.41 3.02
C GLY A 357 -13.25 0.01 2.37
N GLY A 358 -13.97 -0.98 2.90
CA GLY A 358 -15.05 -1.66 2.16
C GLY A 358 -14.53 -2.51 1.01
N LEU A 359 -13.29 -3.01 1.12
CA LEU A 359 -12.59 -3.72 0.05
C LEU A 359 -12.90 -5.23 0.11
N ASP A 360 -13.71 -5.72 -0.83
CA ASP A 360 -13.92 -7.17 -1.02
C ASP A 360 -12.66 -7.88 -1.54
N PHE A 361 -11.74 -7.15 -2.20
CA PHE A 361 -10.52 -7.66 -2.83
C PHE A 361 -9.29 -6.78 -2.56
N PHE A 362 -8.11 -7.40 -2.41
CA PHE A 362 -6.85 -6.73 -2.10
C PHE A 362 -5.64 -7.29 -2.89
N CYS A 363 -4.60 -6.49 -3.11
CA CYS A 363 -3.34 -6.93 -3.72
C CYS A 363 -2.14 -6.44 -2.90
N THR A 364 -1.15 -7.30 -2.59
CA THR A 364 0.03 -6.89 -1.80
C THR A 364 1.27 -7.75 -2.06
N THR A 365 2.43 -7.31 -1.57
CA THR A 365 3.72 -8.02 -1.69
C THR A 365 4.13 -8.65 -0.35
N ILE A 366 4.79 -9.80 -0.42
CA ILE A 366 5.42 -10.50 0.72
C ILE A 366 6.88 -10.75 0.36
N GLU A 367 7.81 -10.34 1.22
CA GLU A 367 9.24 -10.32 0.92
C GLU A 367 9.92 -11.65 1.27
N SER A 368 9.67 -12.21 2.46
CA SER A 368 10.42 -13.37 2.96
C SER A 368 10.27 -14.73 2.22
N PRO A 369 9.28 -14.96 1.34
CA PRO A 369 9.31 -16.11 0.43
C PRO A 369 10.39 -16.05 -0.65
N GLU A 370 10.97 -14.87 -0.94
CA GLU A 370 12.01 -14.66 -1.97
C GLU A 370 11.66 -15.31 -3.33
N GLY A 371 10.38 -15.25 -3.73
CA GLY A 371 9.88 -15.87 -4.97
C GLY A 371 9.64 -17.38 -4.93
N ASP A 372 9.80 -18.07 -3.79
CA ASP A 372 9.36 -19.46 -3.62
C ASP A 372 7.82 -19.53 -3.55
N GLN A 373 7.21 -20.27 -4.49
CA GLN A 373 5.76 -20.41 -4.61
C GLN A 373 5.12 -21.09 -3.37
N ALA A 374 5.77 -22.10 -2.78
CA ALA A 374 5.25 -22.85 -1.65
C ALA A 374 5.35 -22.06 -0.33
N LEU A 375 6.41 -21.28 -0.15
CA LEU A 375 6.52 -20.32 0.94
C LEU A 375 5.50 -19.19 0.78
N LEU A 376 5.27 -18.68 -0.44
CA LEU A 376 4.25 -17.66 -0.69
C LEU A 376 2.84 -18.19 -0.42
N LEU A 377 2.53 -19.42 -0.83
CA LEU A 377 1.28 -20.09 -0.48
C LEU A 377 1.15 -20.27 1.04
N THR A 378 2.23 -20.59 1.76
CA THR A 378 2.22 -20.65 3.23
C THR A 378 1.94 -19.27 3.86
N ALA A 379 2.47 -18.18 3.30
CA ALA A 379 2.15 -16.83 3.75
C ALA A 379 0.66 -16.49 3.54
N MET A 380 0.08 -16.87 2.39
CA MET A 380 -1.35 -16.72 2.11
C MET A 380 -2.22 -17.48 3.15
N GLN A 381 -1.83 -18.70 3.50
CA GLN A 381 -2.52 -19.50 4.51
C GLN A 381 -2.45 -18.83 5.90
N ALA A 382 -1.30 -18.26 6.26
CA ALA A 382 -1.13 -17.51 7.51
C ALA A 382 -1.94 -16.19 7.56
N MET A 383 -2.24 -15.56 6.41
CA MET A 383 -3.16 -14.41 6.32
C MET A 383 -4.63 -14.80 6.55
N ASN A 384 -4.99 -16.03 6.15
CA ASN A 384 -6.36 -16.55 6.19
C ASN A 384 -6.69 -17.31 7.48
N ALA A 385 -5.70 -17.57 8.34
CA ALA A 385 -5.86 -18.22 9.63
C ALA A 385 -6.78 -17.42 10.58
N ASP A 386 -7.56 -18.11 11.41
CA ASP A 386 -8.24 -17.45 12.53
C ASP A 386 -7.25 -16.92 13.58
N PRO A 387 -7.59 -15.83 14.29
CA PRO A 387 -6.79 -15.35 15.41
C PRO A 387 -6.88 -16.31 16.60
N ASP A 388 -5.74 -16.80 17.08
CA ASP A 388 -5.67 -17.53 18.36
C ASP A 388 -6.10 -16.57 19.50
N PRO A 389 -7.23 -16.82 20.19
CA PRO A 389 -7.79 -15.91 21.20
C PRO A 389 -6.96 -15.88 22.50
N LEU A 390 -5.88 -16.67 22.58
CA LEU A 390 -4.92 -16.72 23.68
C LEU A 390 -3.54 -16.17 23.29
N ALA A 391 -3.37 -15.61 22.09
CA ALA A 391 -2.10 -15.03 21.64
C ALA A 391 -2.01 -13.51 21.93
N GLU A 392 -0.83 -13.06 22.35
CA GLU A 392 -0.54 -11.64 22.63
C GLU A 392 -0.49 -10.78 21.35
N GLU A 393 0.08 -11.32 20.25
CA GLU A 393 0.04 -10.72 18.92
C GLU A 393 -1.11 -11.32 18.08
N ARG A 394 -2.16 -10.54 17.79
CA ARG A 394 -3.20 -10.90 16.80
C ARG A 394 -2.56 -11.10 15.42
N LYS A 395 -2.97 -12.18 14.71
CA LYS A 395 -2.47 -12.59 13.39
C LYS A 395 -3.62 -13.17 12.54
N GLY A 396 -3.48 -13.16 11.22
CA GLY A 396 -4.44 -13.78 10.29
C GLY A 396 -5.67 -12.91 10.03
N CYS A 397 -6.86 -13.44 10.31
CA CYS A 397 -8.18 -12.78 10.26
C CYS A 397 -8.73 -12.41 8.86
N SER A 398 -7.88 -12.18 7.85
CA SER A 398 -8.34 -11.66 6.55
C SER A 398 -9.04 -12.66 5.62
N GLY A 399 -9.43 -13.85 6.10
CA GLY A 399 -9.95 -14.93 5.24
C GLY A 399 -11.22 -14.57 4.47
N PHE A 400 -11.98 -13.55 4.87
CA PHE A 400 -13.18 -13.09 4.14
C PHE A 400 -12.85 -12.12 2.99
N VAL A 401 -11.59 -11.73 2.82
CA VAL A 401 -11.12 -10.83 1.76
C VAL A 401 -10.49 -11.65 0.65
N GLY A 402 -10.92 -11.45 -0.61
CA GLY A 402 -10.19 -11.99 -1.76
C GLY A 402 -8.84 -11.30 -1.88
N LYS A 403 -7.75 -12.02 -2.18
CA LYS A 403 -6.45 -11.36 -2.36
C LYS A 403 -5.52 -12.05 -3.33
N MET A 404 -4.66 -11.25 -3.96
CA MET A 404 -3.52 -11.74 -4.71
C MET A 404 -2.25 -11.21 -4.07
N ILE A 405 -1.29 -12.11 -3.83
CA ILE A 405 -0.01 -11.77 -3.22
C ILE A 405 1.15 -12.15 -4.13
N PHE A 406 2.19 -11.34 -4.08
CA PHE A 406 3.36 -11.39 -4.95
C PHE A 406 4.63 -11.51 -4.11
N SER A 407 5.59 -12.33 -4.53
CA SER A 407 6.94 -12.33 -3.96
C SER A 407 7.98 -12.46 -5.07
N ALA A 408 8.97 -11.57 -5.05
CA ALA A 408 10.03 -11.53 -6.05
C ALA A 408 11.32 -12.10 -5.49
N GLY A 409 11.86 -13.11 -6.16
CA GLY A 409 13.20 -13.64 -5.95
C GLY A 409 14.18 -13.18 -7.02
N THR A 410 15.43 -13.64 -6.91
CA THR A 410 16.47 -13.42 -7.91
C THR A 410 16.27 -14.22 -9.20
N ALA A 411 15.46 -15.28 -9.16
CA ALA A 411 15.24 -16.23 -10.26
C ALA A 411 13.78 -16.29 -10.77
N GLN A 412 12.80 -15.83 -9.98
CA GLN A 412 11.39 -15.81 -10.38
C GLN A 412 10.55 -14.87 -9.51
N LEU A 413 9.42 -14.41 -10.07
CA LEU A 413 8.30 -13.81 -9.34
C LEU A 413 7.24 -14.90 -9.12
N ALA A 414 6.90 -15.19 -7.86
CA ALA A 414 5.75 -16.04 -7.52
C ALA A 414 4.50 -15.19 -7.26
N ILE A 415 3.35 -15.74 -7.62
CA ILE A 415 2.02 -15.13 -7.50
C ILE A 415 1.07 -16.18 -6.93
N VAL A 416 0.35 -15.83 -5.86
CA VAL A 416 -0.73 -16.66 -5.31
C VAL A 416 -1.99 -15.81 -5.21
N ALA A 417 -3.08 -16.29 -5.81
CA ALA A 417 -4.40 -15.69 -5.73
C ALA A 417 -5.32 -16.53 -4.82
N TYR A 418 -6.26 -15.86 -4.16
CA TYR A 418 -7.23 -16.44 -3.24
C TYR A 418 -8.58 -15.74 -3.42
N VAL A 419 -9.64 -16.52 -3.60
CA VAL A 419 -11.03 -16.05 -3.59
C VAL A 419 -11.79 -16.84 -2.52
N PRO A 420 -12.30 -16.19 -1.44
CA PRO A 420 -13.12 -16.85 -0.44
C PRO A 420 -14.46 -17.33 -1.00
N LYS A 421 -15.21 -18.11 -0.21
CA LYS A 421 -16.54 -18.56 -0.65
C LYS A 421 -17.56 -17.40 -0.63
N PRO A 422 -18.63 -17.45 -1.46
CA PRO A 422 -19.65 -16.39 -1.54
C PRO A 422 -20.36 -16.07 -0.22
N GLU A 423 -20.43 -17.02 0.71
CA GLU A 423 -21.02 -16.84 2.05
C GLU A 423 -20.20 -15.86 2.90
N SER A 424 -18.88 -15.85 2.75
CA SER A 424 -17.97 -14.94 3.45
C SER A 424 -17.75 -13.63 2.70
N ASN A 425 -17.98 -13.59 1.38
CA ASN A 425 -17.67 -12.43 0.53
C ASN A 425 -18.64 -12.31 -0.66
N LYS A 426 -19.47 -11.26 -0.63
CA LYS A 426 -20.58 -11.05 -1.58
C LYS A 426 -20.13 -10.75 -3.02
N SER A 427 -18.86 -10.45 -3.25
CA SER A 427 -18.30 -10.21 -4.59
C SER A 427 -17.48 -11.39 -5.12
N SER A 428 -17.27 -12.46 -4.34
CA SER A 428 -16.55 -13.66 -4.80
C SER A 428 -17.30 -14.43 -5.88
N SER A 429 -18.63 -14.29 -5.96
CA SER A 429 -19.43 -14.78 -7.10
C SER A 429 -19.18 -14.03 -8.42
N LYS A 430 -18.45 -12.92 -8.40
CA LYS A 430 -18.13 -12.07 -9.57
C LYS A 430 -16.71 -12.30 -10.10
N VAL A 431 -15.86 -13.04 -9.38
CA VAL A 431 -14.43 -13.20 -9.66
C VAL A 431 -14.04 -14.67 -9.54
N ASP A 432 -13.80 -15.33 -10.67
CA ASP A 432 -13.16 -16.64 -10.64
C ASP A 432 -11.64 -16.48 -10.47
N VAL A 433 -11.06 -17.26 -9.54
CA VAL A 433 -9.63 -17.19 -9.19
C VAL A 433 -8.71 -17.53 -10.37
N THR A 434 -9.14 -18.43 -11.26
CA THR A 434 -8.40 -18.85 -12.46
C THR A 434 -8.31 -17.69 -13.45
N ALA A 435 -9.46 -17.08 -13.76
CA ALA A 435 -9.54 -15.96 -14.69
C ALA A 435 -8.77 -14.73 -14.15
N TRP A 436 -8.84 -14.49 -12.83
CA TRP A 436 -8.12 -13.39 -12.19
C TRP A 436 -6.59 -13.58 -12.27
N ILE A 437 -6.06 -14.75 -11.92
CA ILE A 437 -4.61 -14.99 -11.99
C ILE A 437 -4.13 -15.04 -13.44
N GLN A 438 -4.91 -15.59 -14.38
CA GLN A 438 -4.60 -15.58 -15.81
C GLN A 438 -4.49 -14.16 -16.37
N ALA A 439 -5.42 -13.26 -16.03
CA ALA A 439 -5.37 -11.87 -16.46
C ALA A 439 -4.12 -11.13 -15.95
N VAL A 440 -3.71 -11.38 -14.71
CA VAL A 440 -2.47 -10.80 -14.15
C VAL A 440 -1.22 -11.44 -14.76
N CYS A 441 -1.22 -12.75 -14.97
CA CYS A 441 -0.11 -13.46 -15.64
C CYS A 441 0.13 -12.97 -17.06
N ALA A 442 -0.94 -12.75 -17.84
CA ALA A 442 -0.86 -12.22 -19.19
C ALA A 442 -0.25 -10.80 -19.25
N ALA A 443 -0.32 -10.01 -18.18
CA ALA A 443 0.30 -8.70 -18.07
C ALA A 443 1.79 -8.75 -17.65
N VAL A 444 2.32 -9.92 -17.27
CA VAL A 444 3.70 -10.08 -16.77
C VAL A 444 4.44 -11.29 -17.37
N ASP A 445 3.99 -11.85 -18.49
CA ASP A 445 4.53 -13.09 -19.08
C ASP A 445 4.59 -14.29 -18.10
N GLY A 446 3.64 -14.34 -17.17
CA GLY A 446 3.56 -15.38 -16.13
C GLY A 446 2.97 -16.69 -16.64
N THR A 447 3.48 -17.80 -16.12
CA THR A 447 2.91 -19.14 -16.32
C THR A 447 2.09 -19.53 -15.10
N VAL A 448 0.80 -19.80 -15.31
CA VAL A 448 -0.08 -20.35 -14.26
C VAL A 448 0.31 -21.81 -14.00
N THR A 449 0.80 -22.09 -12.79
CA THR A 449 1.29 -23.42 -12.37
C THR A 449 0.18 -24.25 -11.72
N ASN A 450 -0.78 -23.59 -11.06
CA ASN A 450 -1.98 -24.22 -10.52
C ASN A 450 -3.21 -23.34 -10.82
N PRO A 451 -4.08 -23.72 -11.79
CA PRO A 451 -5.17 -22.85 -12.22
C PRO A 451 -6.26 -22.69 -11.16
N LYS A 452 -6.57 -23.76 -10.39
CA LYS A 452 -7.56 -23.74 -9.33
C LYS A 452 -7.35 -24.91 -8.37
N SER A 453 -7.17 -24.62 -7.09
CA SER A 453 -7.20 -25.60 -6.01
C SER A 453 -8.11 -25.14 -4.87
N ASP A 454 -8.75 -26.08 -4.17
CA ASP A 454 -9.57 -25.74 -3.01
C ASP A 454 -8.68 -25.50 -1.77
N ALA A 455 -9.09 -24.56 -0.91
CA ALA A 455 -8.46 -24.40 0.39
C ALA A 455 -8.68 -25.67 1.24
N PRO A 456 -7.62 -26.39 1.65
CA PRO A 456 -7.79 -27.56 2.50
C PRO A 456 -8.36 -27.15 3.88
N PRO A 457 -9.10 -28.05 4.55
CA PRO A 457 -9.92 -27.68 5.71
C PRO A 457 -9.09 -27.26 6.93
N GLN A 458 -7.88 -27.81 7.07
CA GLN A 458 -6.96 -27.52 8.16
C GLN A 458 -5.52 -27.42 7.64
N PHE A 459 -4.74 -26.52 8.23
CA PHE A 459 -3.33 -26.27 7.97
C PHE A 459 -2.51 -26.43 9.26
N ILE A 460 -1.21 -26.74 9.18
CA ILE A 460 -0.35 -26.87 10.37
C ILE A 460 0.55 -25.64 10.51
N ASN A 461 0.40 -24.91 11.63
CA ASN A 461 1.27 -23.81 12.04
C ASN A 461 1.84 -24.06 13.43
N GLU A 462 3.16 -23.92 13.60
CA GLU A 462 3.90 -24.22 14.85
C GLU A 462 3.56 -25.59 15.49
N GLY A 463 3.15 -26.57 14.68
CA GLY A 463 2.74 -27.90 15.12
C GLY A 463 1.29 -28.03 15.61
N LYS A 464 0.48 -26.95 15.54
CA LYS A 464 -0.98 -26.98 15.75
C LYS A 464 -1.72 -27.04 14.40
N PRO A 465 -2.81 -27.80 14.27
CA PRO A 465 -3.79 -27.56 13.21
C PRO A 465 -4.53 -26.23 13.47
N PHE A 466 -4.80 -25.46 12.41
CA PHE A 466 -5.74 -24.35 12.40
C PHE A 466 -6.71 -24.52 11.22
N GLU A 467 -7.98 -24.16 11.41
CA GLU A 467 -9.01 -24.35 10.39
C GLU A 467 -9.01 -23.18 9.38
N CYS A 468 -9.59 -23.41 8.20
CA CYS A 468 -9.86 -22.37 7.22
C CYS A 468 -11.35 -21.97 7.26
N PRO A 469 -11.77 -21.03 8.13
CA PRO A 469 -13.19 -20.81 8.47
C PRO A 469 -14.04 -20.34 7.29
N HIS A 470 -13.41 -19.81 6.24
CA HIS A 470 -14.06 -19.21 5.07
C HIS A 470 -13.82 -20.01 3.79
N GLY A 471 -13.05 -21.12 3.88
CA GLY A 471 -12.67 -21.97 2.75
C GLY A 471 -12.10 -21.14 1.58
N GLY A 472 -12.58 -21.43 0.37
CA GLY A 472 -12.29 -20.66 -0.84
C GLY A 472 -11.47 -21.46 -1.86
N HIS A 473 -11.10 -20.79 -2.94
CA HIS A 473 -10.24 -21.34 -3.99
C HIS A 473 -8.93 -20.53 -4.08
N PHE A 474 -7.82 -21.24 -4.20
CA PHE A 474 -6.51 -20.68 -4.55
C PHE A 474 -6.23 -20.88 -6.04
N ALA A 475 -5.35 -20.03 -6.58
CA ALA A 475 -4.62 -20.30 -7.82
C ALA A 475 -3.18 -19.79 -7.68
N GLU A 476 -2.25 -20.38 -8.43
CA GLU A 476 -0.82 -20.13 -8.28
C GLU A 476 -0.15 -19.99 -9.65
N ALA A 477 0.84 -19.11 -9.73
CA ALA A 477 1.61 -18.84 -10.94
C ALA A 477 3.03 -18.38 -10.63
N VAL A 478 3.92 -18.53 -11.61
CA VAL A 478 5.28 -17.99 -11.56
C VAL A 478 5.64 -17.32 -12.88
N ARG A 479 6.42 -16.22 -12.80
CA ARG A 479 7.21 -15.70 -13.91
C ARG A 479 8.67 -16.00 -13.62
N ALA A 480 9.25 -16.99 -14.29
CA ALA A 480 10.69 -17.21 -14.24
C ALA A 480 11.42 -16.01 -14.87
N SER A 481 12.50 -15.54 -14.25
CA SER A 481 13.41 -14.62 -14.93
C SER A 481 14.26 -15.43 -15.90
N ALA A 482 13.84 -15.47 -17.17
CA ALA A 482 14.66 -16.07 -18.21
C ALA A 482 16.04 -15.38 -18.21
N PRO A 483 17.16 -16.13 -18.18
CA PRO A 483 18.44 -15.55 -18.51
C PRO A 483 18.34 -15.06 -19.96
N ARG A 484 18.48 -13.75 -20.19
CA ARG A 484 18.53 -13.23 -21.55
C ARG A 484 19.80 -13.77 -22.20
N GLU A 485 19.66 -14.74 -23.10
CA GLU A 485 20.74 -15.07 -24.01
C GLU A 485 21.10 -13.81 -24.81
N ILE A 486 22.36 -13.40 -24.69
CA ILE A 486 22.87 -12.22 -25.38
C ILE A 486 23.27 -12.68 -26.78
N ALA A 487 22.45 -12.32 -27.77
CA ALA A 487 22.64 -12.56 -29.19
C ALA A 487 22.84 -11.23 -29.93
#